data_AF-A0A4S2JTD9-F1
#
_entry.id   AF-A0A4S2JTD9-F1
#
_cell.length_a   1.000
_cell.length_b   1.000
_cell.length_c   1.000
_cell.angle_alpha   90.00
_cell.angle_beta   90.00
_cell.angle_gamma   90.00
#
_symmetry.space_group_name_H-M   'P 1'
#
loop_
_entity.id
_entity.type
_entity.pdbx_description
1 polymer ?
#
loop_
_entity_poly.entity_id
_entity_poly.type
_entity_poly.pdbx_seq_one_letter_code
_entity_poly.pdbx_strand_id
1 'polypeptide(L)' 'MWFFNEMCMSKARLDGKTVVITGASSGIGKETARDLYTR' A
#
# COMPACT_ATOMS: atom_id res chain seq x y z
N MET A 1 -8.31 -12.64 -9.48
CA MET A 1 -9.00 -11.39 -9.84
C MET A 1 -7.95 -10.47 -10.49
N TRP A 2 -8.03 -10.27 -11.80
CA TRP A 2 -6.90 -9.87 -12.67
C TRP A 2 -7.09 -8.46 -13.28
N PHE A 3 -7.70 -7.52 -12.54
CA PHE A 3 -8.09 -6.21 -13.09
C PHE A 3 -7.15 -5.04 -12.76
N PHE A 4 -6.16 -5.21 -11.87
CA PHE A 4 -5.14 -4.19 -11.56
C PHE A 4 -3.75 -4.82 -11.66
N ASN A 5 -3.13 -4.74 -12.85
CA ASN A 5 -1.78 -5.24 -13.11
C ASN A 5 -0.74 -4.10 -13.27
N GLU A 6 -1.14 -2.86 -13.04
CA GLU A 6 -0.23 -1.73 -13.14
C GLU A 6 0.49 -1.47 -11.81
N MET A 7 1.81 -1.39 -11.88
CA MET A 7 2.68 -1.10 -10.74
C MET A 7 3.06 0.38 -10.73
N CYS A 8 3.10 0.98 -9.54
CA CYS A 8 3.62 2.33 -9.37
C CYS A 8 5.13 2.34 -9.64
N MET A 9 5.58 3.14 -10.61
CA MET A 9 7.00 3.28 -10.98
C MET A 9 7.75 4.33 -10.15
N SER A 10 7.11 4.91 -9.13
CA SER A 10 7.75 5.90 -8.26
C SER A 10 8.90 5.27 -7.49
N LYS A 11 10.04 5.98 -7.43
CA LYS A 11 11.21 5.60 -6.62
C LYS A 11 11.18 6.19 -5.20
N ALA A 12 10.12 6.92 -4.85
CA ALA A 12 9.99 7.55 -3.54
C ALA A 12 9.93 6.48 -2.44
N ARG A 13 10.70 6.69 -1.36
CA ARG A 13 10.70 5.82 -0.19
C ARG A 13 9.94 6.48 0.97
N LEU A 14 9.30 5.66 1.80
CA LEU A 14 8.48 6.10 2.93
C LEU A 14 9.11 5.75 4.29
N ASP A 15 10.41 5.43 4.33
CA ASP A 15 11.08 5.07 5.58
C ASP A 15 10.99 6.20 6.62
N GLY A 16 10.62 5.85 7.85
CA GLY A 16 10.47 6.80 8.96
C GLY A 16 9.32 7.81 8.79
N LYS A 17 8.43 7.62 7.81
CA LYS A 17 7.23 8.45 7.63
C LYS A 17 6.01 7.78 8.26
N THR A 18 5.12 8.59 8.82
CA THR A 18 3.78 8.14 9.22
C THR A 18 2.83 8.24 8.02
N VAL A 19 2.24 7.12 7.63
CA VAL A 19 1.32 7.03 6.48
C VAL A 19 -0.11 6.86 6.97
N VAL A 20 -1.05 7.64 6.42
CA VAL A 20 -2.49 7.51 6.69
C VAL A 20 -3.16 6.79 5.51
N ILE A 21 -3.82 5.66 5.80
CA ILE A 21 -4.50 4.83 4.80
C ILE A 21 -6.01 4.86 5.09
N THR A 22 -6.80 5.32 4.13
CA THR A 22 -8.26 5.25 4.22
C THR A 22 -8.75 3.89 3.72
N GLY A 23 -9.88 3.40 4.26
CA GLY A 23 -10.45 2.10 3.85
C GLY A 23 -9.59 0.87 4.20
N ALA A 24 -8.71 0.97 5.21
CA ALA A 24 -7.77 -0.10 5.59
C ALA A 24 -8.41 -1.35 6.22
N SER A 25 -9.74 -1.36 6.42
CA SER A 25 -10.46 -2.48 7.04
C SER A 25 -10.67 -3.67 6.10
N SER A 26 -10.57 -3.47 4.77
CA SER A 26 -10.81 -4.52 3.77
C SER A 26 -10.11 -4.24 2.43
N GLY A 27 -10.14 -5.22 1.52
CA GLY A 27 -9.69 -5.06 0.13
C GLY A 27 -8.25 -4.55 0.01
N ILE A 28 -8.03 -3.69 -0.99
CA ILE A 28 -6.70 -3.16 -1.33
C ILE A 28 -6.10 -2.37 -0.17
N GLY A 29 -6.89 -1.52 0.51
CA GLY A 29 -6.38 -0.72 1.63
C GLY A 29 -5.82 -1.56 2.77
N LYS A 30 -6.44 -2.71 3.06
CA LYS A 30 -5.97 -3.64 4.08
C LYS A 30 -4.63 -4.30 3.71
N GLU A 31 -4.50 -4.76 2.47
CA GLU A 31 -3.27 -5.38 2.00
C GLU A 31 -2.13 -4.37 1.89
N THR A 32 -2.41 -3.12 1.46
CA THR A 32 -1.45 -2.02 1.48
C THR A 32 -0.92 -1.74 2.88
N ALA A 33 -1.80 -1.71 3.90
CA ALA A 33 -1.38 -1.50 5.28
C ALA A 33 -0.48 -2.63 5.80
N ARG A 34 -0.77 -3.88 5.43
CA ARG A 34 0.06 -5.04 5.78
C ARG A 34 1.42 -5.04 5.10
N ASP A 35 1.46 -4.75 3.79
CA ASP A 35 2.71 -4.66 3.03
C ASP A 35 3.61 -3.54 3.57
N LEU A 36 3.05 -2.36 3.87
CA LEU A 36 3.81 -1.25 4.45
C LEU A 36 4.34 -1.52 5.85
N TYR A 37 3.65 -2.34 6.67
CA TYR A 37 4.13 -2.71 8.00
C TYR A 37 5.18 -3.83 7.98
N THR A 38 5.10 -4.72 6.98
CA THR A 38 6.00 -5.88 6.88
C THR A 38 7.36 -5.53 6.31
N ARG A 39 7.45 -4.43 5.56
CA ARG A 39 8.68 -3.91 4.94
C ARG A 39 9.52 -3.09 5.90
#